data_AF-A0A497NPJ6-F1
#
_entry.id   AF-A0A497NPJ6-F1
#
_cell.length_a   1.000
_cell.length_b   1.000
_cell.length_c   1.000
_cell.angle_alpha   90.00
_cell.angle_beta   90.00
_cell.angle_gamma   90.00
#
_symmetry.space_group_name_H-M   'P 1'
#
loop_
_entity.id
_entity.type
_entity.pdbx_description
1 polymer ?
#
loop_
_entity_poly.entity_id
_entity_poly.type
_entity_poly.pdbx_seq_one_letter_code
_entity_poly.pdbx_strand_id
1 'polypeptide(L)'
;MFGFVYFCCMSAADIAVRALRVLEPEDFRILSVVEVDMSRHRYVPEDDISRLTGYPRKQVQYRLQRLCGLGLLYRWVGPYVGYVLSMAGYDCLAMNALVKADVIEAFGKPLGVG
;
A
#
# COMPACT_ATOMS: atom_id res chain seq x y z
N MET A 1 -20.32 -0.33 11.80
CA MET A 1 -19.93 0.33 13.06
C MET A 1 -19.31 -0.70 14.00
N PHE A 2 -18.24 -1.39 13.59
CA PHE A 2 -17.45 -2.30 14.42
C PHE A 2 -16.09 -2.41 13.73
N GLY A 3 -15.06 -1.80 14.29
CA GLY A 3 -13.70 -1.86 13.72
C GLY A 3 -12.82 -0.64 13.96
N PHE A 4 -13.40 0.53 14.30
CA PHE A 4 -12.62 1.75 14.51
C PHE A 4 -11.96 1.85 15.91
N VAL A 5 -12.39 1.05 16.88
CA VAL A 5 -12.02 1.23 18.29
C VAL A 5 -10.83 0.35 18.72
N TYR A 6 -10.55 -0.77 18.06
CA TYR A 6 -9.50 -1.72 18.49
C TYR A 6 -8.07 -1.34 18.06
N PHE A 7 -7.90 -0.34 17.19
CA PHE A 7 -6.59 0.05 16.70
C PHE A 7 -5.91 1.15 17.54
N CYS A 8 -6.61 1.71 18.55
CA CYS A 8 -6.08 2.81 19.36
C CYS A 8 -4.97 2.39 20.34
N CYS A 9 -4.84 1.10 20.68
CA CYS A 9 -3.81 0.62 21.62
C CYS A 9 -2.48 0.21 20.96
N MET A 10 -2.42 0.07 19.63
CA MET A 10 -1.15 -0.07 18.90
C MET A 10 -0.93 1.22 18.14
N SER A 11 0.18 1.92 18.39
CA SER A 11 0.45 3.17 17.68
C SER A 11 0.57 2.89 16.18
N ALA A 12 0.06 3.78 15.34
CA ALA A 12 0.23 3.68 13.89
C ALA A 12 1.71 3.52 13.48
N ALA A 13 2.62 4.11 14.27
CA ALA A 13 4.07 3.97 14.11
C ALA A 13 4.56 2.53 14.36
N ASP A 14 4.06 1.83 15.38
CA ASP A 14 4.43 0.42 15.63
C ASP A 14 4.04 -0.49 14.46
N ILE A 15 2.89 -0.23 13.86
CA ILE A 15 2.41 -0.96 12.68
C ILE A 15 3.27 -0.64 11.46
N ALA A 16 3.57 0.64 11.22
CA ALA A 16 4.45 1.05 10.13
C ALA A 16 5.85 0.42 10.24
N VAL A 17 6.47 0.45 11.43
CA VAL A 17 7.80 -0.13 11.67
C VAL A 17 7.83 -1.64 11.43
N ARG A 18 6.80 -2.37 11.88
CA ARG A 18 6.69 -3.82 11.63
C ARG A 18 6.46 -4.12 10.15
N ALA A 19 5.62 -3.34 9.49
CA ALA A 19 5.31 -3.51 8.09
C ALA A 19 6.53 -3.24 7.20
N LEU A 20 7.29 -2.17 7.46
CA LEU A 20 8.49 -1.82 6.69
C LEU A 20 9.54 -2.94 6.64
N ARG A 21 9.62 -3.78 7.67
CA ARG A 21 10.54 -4.95 7.68
C ARG A 21 10.10 -6.10 6.80
N VAL A 22 8.82 -6.12 6.42
CA VAL A 22 8.16 -7.25 5.74
C VAL A 22 7.74 -6.88 4.32
N LEU A 23 7.61 -5.58 4.02
CA LEU A 23 7.20 -5.06 2.72
C LEU A 23 8.28 -5.30 1.65
N GLU A 24 7.83 -5.78 0.50
CA GLU A 24 8.62 -5.99 -0.71
C GLU A 24 8.39 -4.83 -1.70
N PRO A 25 9.29 -4.60 -2.67
CA PRO A 25 9.15 -3.52 -3.65
C PRO A 25 7.83 -3.56 -4.43
N GLU A 26 7.28 -4.75 -4.68
CA GLU A 26 5.98 -4.92 -5.33
C GLU A 26 4.83 -4.42 -4.46
N ASP A 27 4.94 -4.56 -3.14
CA ASP A 27 3.94 -4.05 -2.20
C ASP A 27 3.92 -2.51 -2.21
N PHE A 28 5.10 -1.88 -2.21
CA PHE A 28 5.21 -0.43 -2.33
C PHE A 28 4.62 0.08 -3.65
N ARG A 29 4.81 -0.67 -4.74
CA ARG A 29 4.19 -0.33 -6.03
C ARG A 29 2.66 -0.36 -5.96
N ILE A 30 2.08 -1.36 -5.29
CA ILE A 30 0.63 -1.42 -5.07
C ILE A 30 0.16 -0.25 -4.19
N LEU A 31 0.86 0.04 -3.10
CA LEU A 31 0.53 1.17 -2.21
C LEU A 31 0.56 2.52 -2.95
N SER A 32 1.59 2.77 -3.77
CA SER A 32 1.69 3.99 -4.58
C SER A 32 0.59 4.09 -5.64
N VAL A 33 0.23 2.97 -6.29
CA VAL A 33 -0.88 2.96 -7.26
C VAL A 33 -2.21 3.29 -6.57
N VAL A 34 -2.45 2.71 -5.39
CA VAL A 34 -3.66 3.00 -4.60
C VAL A 34 -3.69 4.47 -4.18
N GLU A 35 -2.57 5.03 -3.69
CA GLU A 35 -2.47 6.45 -3.34
C GLU A 35 -2.80 7.36 -4.53
N VAL A 36 -2.22 7.10 -5.70
CA VAL A 36 -2.47 7.91 -6.90
C VAL A 36 -3.92 7.77 -7.36
N ASP A 37 -4.47 6.55 -7.37
CA ASP A 37 -5.84 6.32 -7.84
C ASP A 37 -6.91 6.80 -6.84
N MET A 38 -6.57 6.94 -5.56
CA MET A 38 -7.42 7.58 -4.55
C MET A 38 -7.75 9.04 -4.86
N SER A 39 -6.93 9.72 -5.67
CA SER A 39 -7.25 11.07 -6.16
C SER A 39 -8.47 11.10 -7.10
N ARG A 40 -8.79 9.95 -7.73
CA ARG A 40 -9.87 9.79 -8.70
C ARG A 40 -11.05 8.99 -8.14
N HIS A 41 -10.76 8.04 -7.26
CA HIS A 41 -11.75 7.16 -6.65
C HIS A 41 -11.73 7.27 -5.12
N ARG A 42 -12.90 7.41 -4.50
CA ARG A 42 -13.01 7.35 -3.03
C ARG A 42 -12.55 5.99 -2.48
N TYR A 43 -12.82 4.92 -3.22
CA TYR A 43 -12.35 3.57 -2.94
C TYR A 43 -11.84 2.97 -4.24
N VAL A 44 -10.57 2.60 -4.27
CA VAL A 44 -9.91 2.12 -5.48
C VAL A 44 -10.31 0.66 -5.73
N PRO A 45 -10.89 0.31 -6.90
CA PRO A 45 -11.30 -1.06 -7.18
C PRO A 45 -10.10 -1.97 -7.50
N GLU A 46 -10.19 -3.26 -7.17
CA GLU A 46 -9.12 -4.25 -7.41
C GLU A 46 -8.71 -4.33 -8.89
N ASP A 47 -9.68 -4.22 -9.80
CA ASP A 47 -9.45 -4.27 -11.24
C ASP A 47 -8.57 -3.11 -11.73
N ASP A 48 -8.76 -1.90 -11.21
CA ASP A 48 -7.92 -0.75 -11.56
C ASP A 48 -6.51 -0.90 -10.99
N ILE A 49 -6.37 -1.43 -9.77
CA ILE A 49 -5.04 -1.73 -9.18
C ILE A 49 -4.29 -2.72 -10.06
N SER A 50 -4.96 -3.79 -10.51
CA SER A 50 -4.35 -4.78 -11.41
C SER A 50 -3.96 -4.16 -12.75
N ARG A 51 -4.81 -3.32 -13.33
CA ARG A 51 -4.53 -2.62 -14.58
C ARG A 51 -3.36 -1.65 -14.48
N LEU A 52 -3.29 -0.86 -13.41
CA LEU A 52 -2.26 0.16 -13.20
C LEU A 52 -0.92 -0.44 -12.77
N THR A 53 -0.93 -1.52 -12.00
CA THR A 53 0.31 -2.22 -11.60
C THR A 53 0.85 -3.14 -12.70
N GLY A 54 -0.01 -3.63 -13.59
CA GLY A 54 0.35 -4.63 -14.60
C GLY A 54 0.52 -6.04 -14.03
N TYR A 55 0.14 -6.27 -12.76
CA TYR A 55 0.22 -7.58 -12.13
C TYR A 55 -1.06 -8.40 -12.37
N PRO A 56 -0.96 -9.73 -12.47
CA PRO A 56 -2.12 -10.60 -12.56
C PRO A 56 -3.01 -10.45 -11.33
N ARG A 57 -4.33 -10.49 -11.54
CA ARG A 57 -5.36 -10.31 -10.50
C ARG A 57 -5.10 -11.14 -9.24
N LYS A 58 -4.68 -12.41 -9.42
CA LYS A 58 -4.35 -13.31 -8.31
C LYS A 58 -3.21 -12.80 -7.43
N GLN A 59 -2.16 -12.24 -8.03
CA GLN A 59 -1.03 -11.67 -7.30
C GLN A 59 -1.46 -10.40 -6.56
N VAL A 60 -2.22 -9.53 -7.23
CA VAL A 60 -2.75 -8.30 -6.63
C VAL A 60 -3.63 -8.63 -5.44
N GLN A 61 -4.54 -9.58 -5.58
CA GLN A 61 -5.44 -10.00 -4.51
C GLN A 61 -4.68 -10.55 -3.28
N TYR A 62 -3.67 -11.40 -3.51
CA TYR A 62 -2.81 -11.91 -2.44
C TYR A 62 -2.11 -10.77 -1.68
N ARG A 63 -1.54 -9.81 -2.43
CA ARG A 63 -0.83 -8.67 -1.88
C ARG A 63 -1.77 -7.73 -1.12
N LEU A 64 -2.95 -7.45 -1.66
CA LEU A 64 -3.98 -6.63 -1.00
C LEU A 64 -4.43 -7.24 0.32
N GLN A 65 -4.65 -8.56 0.37
CA GLN A 65 -4.99 -9.25 1.62
C GLN A 65 -3.86 -9.13 2.65
N ARG A 66 -2.60 -9.30 2.22
CA ARG A 66 -1.42 -9.14 3.08
C ARG A 66 -1.29 -7.72 3.62
N LEU A 67 -1.46 -6.71 2.76
CA LEU A 67 -1.41 -5.29 3.14
C LEU A 67 -2.54 -4.89 4.08
N CYS A 68 -3.74 -5.44 3.90
CA CYS A 68 -4.84 -5.29 4.87
C CYS A 68 -4.51 -5.97 6.21
N GLY A 69 -3.91 -7.16 6.19
CA GLY A 69 -3.46 -7.86 7.40
C GLY A 69 -2.37 -7.11 8.17
N LEU A 70 -1.55 -6.32 7.47
CA LEU A 70 -0.56 -5.42 8.05
C LEU A 70 -1.14 -4.08 8.49
N GLY A 71 -2.43 -3.80 8.26
CA GLY A 71 -3.05 -2.53 8.63
C GLY A 71 -2.65 -1.32 7.76
N LEU A 72 -2.06 -1.55 6.58
CA LEU A 72 -1.66 -0.48 5.65
C LEU A 72 -2.77 -0.07 4.68
N LEU A 73 -3.72 -0.99 4.44
CA LEU A 73 -4.88 -0.77 3.59
C LEU A 73 -6.14 -1.13 4.35
N TYR A 74 -7.20 -0.34 4.13
CA TYR A 74 -8.54 -0.70 4.53
C TYR A 74 -9.33 -1.20 3.33
N ARG A 75 -9.95 -2.37 3.51
CA ARG A 75 -10.89 -2.93 2.57
C ARG A 75 -12.28 -2.37 2.85
N TRP A 76 -12.89 -1.79 1.83
CA TRP A 76 -14.28 -1.39 1.83
C TRP A 76 -15.10 -2.35 0.98
N VAL A 77 -16.26 -2.75 1.50
CA VAL A 77 -17.20 -3.64 0.81
C VAL A 77 -18.54 -2.93 0.71
N GLY A 78 -18.94 -2.63 -0.53
CA GLY A 78 -20.24 -2.04 -0.85
C GLY A 78 -20.75 -2.62 -2.17
N PRO A 79 -21.18 -1.79 -3.14
CA PRO A 79 -21.54 -2.25 -4.48
C PRO A 79 -20.39 -2.93 -5.23
N TYR A 80 -19.15 -2.60 -4.85
CA TYR A 80 -17.93 -3.26 -5.29
C TYR A 80 -16.94 -3.34 -4.11
N VAL A 81 -15.90 -4.17 -4.27
CA VAL A 81 -14.79 -4.23 -3.32
C VAL A 81 -13.79 -3.14 -3.70
N GLY A 82 -13.55 -2.21 -2.77
CA GLY A 82 -12.59 -1.14 -2.94
C GLY A 82 -11.57 -1.09 -1.81
N TYR A 83 -10.46 -0.39 -2.06
CA TYR A 83 -9.35 -0.26 -1.14
C TYR A 83 -9.00 1.21 -0.91
N VAL A 84 -8.56 1.52 0.30
CA VAL A 84 -8.13 2.87 0.69
C VAL A 84 -6.89 2.76 1.58
N LEU A 85 -5.97 3.70 1.45
CA LEU A 85 -4.76 3.76 2.27
C LEU A 85 -5.09 4.09 3.73
N SER A 86 -4.41 3.44 4.67
CA SER A 86 -4.41 3.84 6.09
C SER A 86 -3.34 4.90 6.35
N MET A 87 -3.40 5.55 7.52
CA MET A 87 -2.36 6.49 7.95
C MET A 87 -0.98 5.82 8.02
N ALA A 88 -0.91 4.60 8.55
CA ALA A 88 0.34 3.82 8.58
C ALA A 88 0.84 3.46 7.17
N GLY A 89 -0.07 3.28 6.20
CA GLY A 89 0.26 3.10 4.79
C GLY A 89 0.93 4.34 4.20
N TYR A 90 0.41 5.53 4.51
CA TYR A 90 1.04 6.81 4.11
C TYR A 90 2.42 6.97 4.76
N ASP A 91 2.56 6.67 6.06
CA ASP A 91 3.85 6.72 6.75
C ASP A 91 4.88 5.79 6.08
N CYS A 92 4.46 4.59 5.67
CA CYS A 92 5.33 3.65 4.96
C CYS A 92 5.75 4.19 3.58
N LEU A 93 4.84 4.82 2.84
CA LEU A 93 5.17 5.46 1.55
C LEU A 93 6.13 6.64 1.73
N ALA A 94 5.91 7.48 2.75
CA ALA A 94 6.78 8.58 3.08
C ALA A 94 8.18 8.10 3.48
N MET A 95 8.28 7.08 4.35
CA MET A 95 9.57 6.48 4.71
C MET A 95 10.27 5.86 3.50
N ASN A 96 9.54 5.17 2.62
CA ASN A 96 10.08 4.65 1.37
C ASN A 96 10.55 5.77 0.42
N ALA A 97 9.83 6.89 0.35
CA ALA A 97 10.23 8.06 -0.41
C ALA A 97 11.51 8.68 0.17
N LEU A 98 11.64 8.79 1.49
CA LEU A 98 12.88 9.24 2.15
C LEU A 98 14.06 8.29 1.88
N VAL A 99 13.84 6.98 1.91
CA VAL A 99 14.87 5.98 1.57
C VAL A 99 15.29 6.10 0.10
N LYS A 100 14.34 6.33 -0.80
CA LYS A 100 14.56 6.50 -2.24
C LYS A 100 15.12 7.87 -2.64
N ALA A 101 14.84 8.90 -1.85
CA ALA A 101 15.17 10.28 -2.16
C ALA A 101 16.62 10.67 -1.85
N ASP A 102 17.49 9.78 -1.32
CA ASP A 102 18.94 9.96 -1.54
C ASP A 102 19.93 8.81 -1.19
N VAL A 103 19.55 7.59 -0.76
CA VAL A 103 20.53 6.77 0.00
C VAL A 103 20.62 5.26 -0.31
N ILE A 104 19.65 4.55 -0.91
CA ILE A 104 19.80 3.08 -1.09
C ILE A 104 19.27 2.55 -2.44
N GLU A 105 20.20 2.06 -3.25
CA GLU A 105 19.98 1.08 -4.32
C GLU A 105 19.27 -0.17 -3.75
N ALA A 106 18.02 -0.40 -4.16
CA ALA A 106 17.40 -1.70 -4.47
C ALA A 106 15.88 -1.48 -4.43
N PHE A 107 15.08 -1.78 -5.45
CA PHE A 107 15.05 -2.99 -6.26
C PHE A 107 14.36 -2.69 -7.59
N GLY A 108 15.04 -2.99 -8.71
CA GLY A 108 14.40 -3.18 -10.02
C GLY A 108 14.93 -2.36 -11.19
N LYS A 109 16.18 -2.62 -11.61
CA LYS A 109 16.90 -2.15 -12.81
C LYS A 109 17.43 -0.71 -12.82
N PRO A 110 18.73 -0.50 -13.18
CA PRO A 110 19.27 0.82 -13.46
C PRO A 110 18.80 1.26 -14.85
N LEU A 111 18.16 2.43 -14.96
CA LEU A 111 17.96 3.09 -16.24
C LEU A 111 18.22 4.58 -16.09
N GLY A 112 19.29 5.04 -16.75
CA GLY A 112 19.40 6.40 -17.23
C GLY A 112 20.54 7.21 -16.64
N VAL A 113 21.68 7.15 -17.32
CA VAL A 113 22.74 8.16 -17.26
C VAL A 113 22.17 9.49 -17.77
N GLY A 114 22.41 10.58 -17.05
CA GLY A 114 22.09 11.96 -17.47
C GLY A 114 22.40 12.96 -16.37
#